data_AF-A0A3B0TU69-F1
#
_entry.id   AF-A0A3B0TU69-F1
#
_cell.length_a   1.000
_cell.length_b   1.000
_cell.length_c   1.000
_cell.angle_alpha   90.00
_cell.angle_beta   90.00
_cell.angle_gamma   90.00
#
_symmetry.space_group_name_H-M   'P 1'
#
loop_
_entity.id
_entity.type
_entity.pdbx_description
1 polymer ?
#
loop_
_entity_poly.entity_id
_entity_poly.type
_entity_poly.pdbx_seq_one_letter_code
_entity_poly.pdbx_strand_id
1 'polypeptide(L)'
;MVFLPNDVLAQGVSIDFGDEGTLTERAIQLVGLITVLALAPSILVMVTSFTRIVIILSLLRTALGLQTAPPNSVMVSLALFLTAFVMAPTFQQSYERGVLPLMEGTIEFAEAFDLGAEPIHRF
;
A
#
# COMPACT_ATOMS: atom_id res chain seq x y z
N MET A 1 -19.82 19.55 44.17
CA MET A 1 -20.50 19.74 42.86
C MET A 1 -19.64 20.75 42.09
N VAL A 2 -18.97 20.44 40.99
CA VAL A 2 -19.27 19.51 39.90
C VAL A 2 -17.95 19.01 39.28
N PHE A 3 -17.98 17.76 38.82
CA PHE A 3 -16.94 16.97 38.18
C PHE A 3 -16.55 17.49 36.78
N LEU A 4 -15.33 17.15 36.35
CA LEU A 4 -14.70 17.38 35.03
C LEU A 4 -15.56 16.97 33.82
N PRO A 5 -15.23 17.46 32.62
CA PRO A 5 -14.44 16.58 31.75
C PRO A 5 -13.22 17.29 31.13
N ASN A 6 -12.11 16.55 31.15
CA ASN A 6 -10.89 16.79 30.41
C ASN A 6 -11.21 16.70 28.91
N ASP A 7 -11.05 17.78 28.15
CA ASP A 7 -11.00 17.72 26.69
C ASP A 7 -9.74 16.93 26.34
N VAL A 8 -9.99 15.63 26.14
CA VAL A 8 -9.08 14.64 25.61
C VAL A 8 -8.36 15.26 24.42
N LEU A 9 -7.04 15.32 24.54
CA LEU A 9 -6.11 15.69 23.47
C LEU A 9 -6.49 14.93 22.20
N ALA A 10 -7.27 15.57 21.34
CA ALA A 10 -7.30 15.25 19.94
C ALA A 10 -5.94 15.65 19.41
N GLN A 11 -4.96 14.75 19.55
CA GLN A 11 -3.71 14.80 18.80
C GLN A 11 -4.07 14.65 17.33
N GLY A 12 -4.49 15.77 16.74
CA GLY A 12 -4.55 15.93 15.30
C GLY A 12 -3.14 15.67 14.80
N VAL A 13 -3.00 14.66 13.96
CA VAL A 13 -1.82 14.45 13.14
C VAL A 13 -1.62 15.74 12.32
N SER A 14 -0.77 16.64 12.78
CA SER A 14 -0.38 17.83 12.03
C SER A 14 0.61 17.37 10.98
N ILE A 15 0.09 17.14 9.77
CA ILE A 15 0.93 16.92 8.61
C ILE A 15 1.46 18.29 8.19
N ASP A 16 2.64 18.64 8.70
CA ASP A 16 3.32 19.90 8.41
C ASP A 16 4.14 19.74 7.12
N PHE A 17 3.63 20.30 6.02
CA PHE A 17 4.28 20.34 4.73
C PHE A 17 4.56 21.81 4.38
N GLY A 18 5.78 22.29 4.63
CA GLY A 18 6.33 23.51 4.04
C GLY A 18 5.52 24.80 4.26
N ASP A 19 6.01 25.66 5.14
CA ASP A 19 5.53 27.03 5.30
C ASP A 19 5.65 27.79 3.96
N GLU A 20 4.58 28.50 3.54
CA GLU A 20 4.44 29.44 2.38
C GLU A 20 3.33 29.16 1.33
N GLY A 21 2.58 28.07 1.41
CA GLY A 21 1.47 27.82 0.46
C GLY A 21 0.11 28.42 0.88
N THR A 22 -0.64 29.01 -0.07
CA THR A 22 -2.03 29.45 0.17
C THR A 22 -2.93 28.26 0.53
N LEU A 23 -4.05 28.48 1.23
CA LEU A 23 -5.01 27.41 1.58
C LEU A 23 -5.45 26.59 0.35
N THR A 24 -5.55 27.21 -0.82
CA THR A 24 -5.88 26.58 -2.09
C THR A 24 -4.78 25.64 -2.59
N GLU A 25 -3.51 26.01 -2.43
CA GLU A 25 -2.36 25.20 -2.82
C GLU A 25 -2.26 23.92 -1.99
N ARG A 26 -2.44 24.03 -0.67
CA ARG A 26 -2.51 22.88 0.24
C ARG A 26 -3.68 21.96 -0.12
N ALA A 27 -4.84 22.52 -0.45
CA ALA A 27 -6.00 21.74 -0.88
C ALA A 27 -5.71 20.94 -2.17
N ILE A 28 -5.06 21.56 -3.15
CA ILE A 28 -4.66 20.90 -4.41
C ILE A 28 -3.64 19.79 -4.13
N GLN A 29 -2.64 20.03 -3.29
CA GLN A 29 -1.63 19.03 -2.92
C GLN A 29 -2.27 17.82 -2.21
N LEU A 30 -3.19 18.05 -1.27
CA LEU A 30 -3.93 16.98 -0.59
C LEU A 30 -4.80 16.18 -1.55
N VAL A 31 -5.51 16.84 -2.47
CA VAL A 31 -6.30 16.17 -3.51
C VAL A 31 -5.40 15.29 -4.39
N GLY A 32 -4.22 15.79 -4.79
CA GLY A 32 -3.23 15.03 -5.52
C GLY A 32 -2.75 13.80 -4.76
N LEU A 33 -2.38 13.96 -3.49
CA LEU A 33 -1.93 12.87 -2.61
C LEU A 33 -3.00 11.79 -2.45
N ILE A 34 -4.24 12.18 -2.16
CA ILE A 34 -5.38 11.24 -2.00
C ILE A 34 -5.63 10.50 -3.31
N THR A 35 -5.53 11.19 -4.45
CA THR A 35 -5.71 10.56 -5.77
C THR A 35 -4.68 9.47 -6.01
N VAL A 36 -3.40 9.74 -5.73
CA VAL A 36 -2.34 8.74 -5.86
C VAL A 36 -2.55 7.59 -4.88
N LEU A 37 -2.90 7.88 -3.62
CA LEU A 37 -3.11 6.87 -2.58
C LEU A 37 -4.32 5.96 -2.88
N ALA A 38 -5.37 6.49 -3.51
CA ALA A 38 -6.54 5.70 -3.94
C ALA A 38 -6.20 4.71 -5.06
N LEU A 39 -5.26 5.05 -5.95
CA LEU A 39 -4.80 4.19 -7.05
C LEU A 39 -3.76 3.16 -6.60
N ALA A 40 -2.94 3.50 -5.59
CA ALA A 40 -1.88 2.66 -5.07
C ALA A 40 -2.29 1.19 -4.78
N PRO A 41 -3.40 0.88 -4.08
CA PRO A 41 -3.76 -0.52 -3.81
C PRO A 41 -4.07 -1.30 -5.09
N SER A 42 -4.69 -0.66 -6.08
CA SER A 42 -5.02 -1.30 -7.36
C SER A 42 -3.75 -1.61 -8.16
N ILE A 43 -2.79 -0.68 -8.18
CA ILE A 43 -1.50 -0.86 -8.85
C ILE A 43 -0.70 -1.98 -8.17
N LEU A 44 -0.66 -2.00 -6.83
CA LEU A 44 0.01 -3.05 -6.05
C LEU A 44 -0.52 -4.43 -6.45
N VAL A 45 -1.83 -4.58 -6.57
CA VAL A 45 -2.47 -5.83 -6.99
C VAL A 45 -2.08 -6.22 -8.43
N MET A 46 -1.91 -5.26 -9.34
CA MET A 46 -1.54 -5.52 -10.73
C MET A 46 -0.07 -5.88 -10.93
N VAL A 47 0.84 -5.24 -10.18
CA VAL A 47 2.30 -5.38 -10.34
C VAL A 47 2.86 -6.57 -9.55
N THR A 48 2.08 -7.15 -8.63
CA THR A 48 2.49 -8.30 -7.81
C THR A 48 2.01 -9.64 -8.38
N SER A 49 2.34 -10.75 -7.70
CA SER A 49 1.85 -12.09 -8.06
C SER A 49 0.34 -12.30 -7.90
N PHE A 50 -0.41 -11.33 -7.36
CA PHE A 50 -1.83 -11.50 -7.07
C PHE A 50 -2.64 -11.90 -8.31
N THR A 51 -2.45 -11.18 -9.43
CA THR A 51 -3.21 -11.44 -10.68
C THR A 51 -3.02 -12.88 -11.15
N ARG A 52 -1.78 -13.38 -11.13
CA ARG A 52 -1.47 -14.77 -11.50
C ARG A 52 -2.16 -15.77 -10.56
N ILE A 53 -2.07 -15.53 -9.25
CA ILE A 53 -2.67 -16.41 -8.24
C ILE A 53 -4.19 -16.45 -8.36
N VAL A 54 -4.87 -15.30 -8.46
CA VAL A 54 -6.33 -15.23 -8.64
C VAL A 54 -6.78 -15.97 -9.90
N ILE A 55 -6.08 -15.79 -11.02
CA ILE A 55 -6.42 -16.45 -12.27
C ILE A 55 -6.33 -17.97 -12.11
N ILE A 56 -5.23 -18.48 -11.54
CA ILE A 56 -5.03 -19.91 -11.32
C ILE A 56 -6.13 -20.47 -10.41
N LEU A 57 -6.41 -19.81 -9.28
CA LEU A 57 -7.48 -20.22 -8.36
C LEU A 57 -8.85 -20.21 -9.05
N SER A 58 -9.12 -19.24 -9.94
CA SER A 58 -10.38 -19.17 -10.69
C SER A 58 -10.51 -20.29 -11.71
N LEU A 59 -9.44 -20.62 -12.43
CA LEU A 59 -9.42 -21.74 -13.36
C LEU A 59 -9.61 -23.07 -12.63
N LEU A 60 -8.98 -23.24 -11.46
CA LEU A 60 -9.18 -24.43 -10.62
C LEU A 60 -10.63 -24.57 -10.16
N ARG A 61 -11.28 -23.48 -9.75
CA ARG A 61 -12.71 -23.51 -9.39
C ARG A 61 -13.57 -24.01 -10.55
N THR A 62 -13.35 -23.48 -11.75
CA THR A 62 -14.08 -23.91 -12.95
C THR A 62 -13.81 -25.37 -13.28
N ALA A 63 -12.55 -25.82 -13.16
CA ALA A 63 -12.16 -27.20 -13.43
C ALA A 63 -12.79 -28.22 -12.48
N LEU A 64 -13.05 -27.85 -11.23
CA LEU A 64 -13.72 -28.69 -10.24
C LEU A 64 -15.25 -28.77 -10.43
N GLY A 65 -15.82 -28.05 -11.41
CA GLY A 65 -17.27 -28.04 -11.66
C GLY A 65 -18.08 -27.38 -10.54
N LEU A 66 -17.43 -26.64 -9.64
CA LEU A 66 -18.09 -25.98 -8.51
C LEU A 66 -18.60 -24.60 -8.95
N GLN A 67 -19.91 -24.40 -8.94
CA GLN A 67 -20.53 -23.14 -9.42
C GLN A 67 -20.56 -22.02 -8.37
N THR A 68 -20.66 -22.37 -7.07
CA THR A 68 -20.85 -21.40 -5.99
C THR A 68 -19.81 -21.48 -4.87
N ALA A 69 -19.03 -22.56 -4.83
CA ALA A 69 -17.93 -22.72 -3.90
C ALA A 69 -16.59 -22.74 -4.66
N PRO A 70 -15.53 -22.07 -4.19
CA PRO A 70 -15.49 -21.05 -3.13
C PRO A 70 -16.05 -19.68 -3.57
N PRO A 71 -16.60 -18.87 -2.65
CA PRO A 71 -17.03 -17.49 -2.94
C PRO A 71 -15.89 -16.59 -3.44
N ASN A 72 -16.20 -15.58 -4.24
CA ASN A 72 -15.20 -14.65 -4.78
C ASN A 72 -14.38 -13.95 -3.67
N SER A 73 -15.02 -13.57 -2.56
CA SER A 73 -14.34 -12.96 -1.41
C SER A 73 -13.28 -13.85 -0.79
N VAL A 74 -13.54 -15.16 -0.73
CA VAL A 74 -12.60 -16.17 -0.22
C VAL A 74 -11.42 -16.34 -1.18
N MET A 75 -11.68 -16.38 -2.48
CA MET A 75 -10.59 -16.47 -3.46
C MET A 75 -9.67 -15.25 -3.42
N VAL A 76 -10.24 -14.05 -3.30
CA VAL A 76 -9.48 -12.80 -3.19
C VAL A 76 -8.65 -12.79 -1.92
N SER A 77 -9.21 -13.20 -0.77
CA SER A 77 -8.46 -13.24 0.48
C SER A 77 -7.31 -14.25 0.43
N LEU A 78 -7.55 -15.46 -0.09
CA LEU A 78 -6.50 -16.46 -0.30
C LEU A 78 -5.40 -15.91 -1.20
N ALA A 79 -5.77 -15.27 -2.31
CA ALA A 79 -4.80 -14.71 -3.24
C ALA A 79 -3.96 -13.59 -2.61
N LEU A 80 -4.55 -12.71 -1.79
CA LEU A 80 -3.81 -11.67 -1.06
C LEU A 80 -2.81 -12.29 -0.07
N PHE A 81 -3.23 -13.27 0.72
CA PHE A 81 -2.33 -13.95 1.66
C PHE A 81 -1.18 -14.67 0.97
N LEU A 82 -1.47 -15.42 -0.09
CA LEU A 82 -0.45 -16.10 -0.88
C LEU A 82 0.49 -15.11 -1.56
N THR A 83 -0.03 -13.97 -2.03
CA THR A 83 0.79 -12.89 -2.59
C THR A 83 1.73 -12.33 -1.54
N ALA A 84 1.25 -11.99 -0.35
CA ALA A 84 2.11 -11.51 0.73
C ALA A 84 3.20 -12.53 1.11
N PHE A 85 2.85 -13.81 1.16
CA PHE A 85 3.80 -14.88 1.46
C PHE A 85 4.88 -15.03 0.39
N VAL A 86 4.49 -15.03 -0.89
CA VAL A 86 5.41 -15.19 -2.03
C VAL A 86 6.27 -13.93 -2.25
N MET A 87 5.70 -12.74 -2.01
CA MET A 87 6.37 -11.45 -2.20
C MET A 87 7.19 -10.99 -0.98
N ALA A 88 7.11 -11.68 0.15
CA ALA A 88 7.87 -11.33 1.37
C ALA A 88 9.36 -10.99 1.12
N PRO A 89 10.16 -11.79 0.38
CA PRO A 89 11.56 -11.46 0.13
C PRO A 89 11.74 -10.23 -0.79
N THR A 90 10.79 -9.97 -1.69
CA THR A 90 10.81 -8.80 -2.56
C THR A 90 10.54 -7.54 -1.74
N PHE A 91 9.53 -7.56 -0.87
CA PHE A 91 9.22 -6.44 0.01
C PHE A 91 10.34 -6.16 1.01
N GLN A 92 10.99 -7.20 1.54
CA GLN A 92 12.14 -7.04 2.41
C GLN A 92 13.29 -6.32 1.69
N GLN A 93 13.63 -6.75 0.47
CA GLN A 93 14.67 -6.08 -0.33
C GLN A 93 14.31 -4.63 -0.65
N SER A 94 13.05 -4.34 -1.01
CA SER A 94 12.59 -2.97 -1.26
C SER A 94 12.71 -2.10 -0.01
N TYR A 95 12.41 -2.65 1.16
CA TYR A 95 12.53 -1.95 2.44
C TYR A 95 14.00 -1.65 2.78
N GLU A 96 14.88 -2.66 2.73
CA GLU A 96 16.29 -2.53 3.08
C GLU A 96 17.07 -1.59 2.13
N ARG A 97 16.70 -1.55 0.84
CA ARG A 97 17.43 -0.77 -0.16
C ARG A 97 16.90 0.64 -0.36
N GLY A 98 15.60 0.86 -0.22
CA GLY A 98 14.96 2.15 -0.46
C GLY A 98 14.51 2.84 0.82
N VAL A 99 13.66 2.16 1.60
CA VAL A 99 12.97 2.79 2.75
C VAL A 99 13.92 3.04 3.91
N LEU A 100 14.72 2.04 4.30
CA LEU A 100 15.62 2.14 5.45
C LEU A 100 16.67 3.26 5.26
N PRO A 101 17.40 3.34 4.11
CA PRO A 101 18.40 4.38 3.92
C PRO A 101 17.80 5.79 3.79
N LEU A 102 16.56 5.91 3.30
CA LEU A 102 15.82 7.17 3.28
C LEU A 102 15.49 7.64 4.71
N MET A 103 15.05 6.72 5.58
CA MET A 103 14.77 7.03 6.99
C MET A 103 16.03 7.39 7.77
N GLU A 104 17.17 6.82 7.40
CA GLU A 104 18.49 7.15 7.96
C GLU A 104 19.08 8.44 7.38
N GLY A 105 18.43 9.05 6.38
CA GLY A 105 18.90 10.28 5.73
C GLY A 105 20.16 10.08 4.86
N THR A 106 20.40 8.84 4.41
CA THR A 106 21.60 8.49 3.62
C THR A 106 21.39 8.70 2.12
N ILE A 107 20.14 8.69 1.66
CA ILE A 107 19.76 8.91 0.25
C ILE A 107 18.53 9.83 0.15
N GLU A 108 18.38 10.46 -1.01
CA GLU A 108 17.23 11.30 -1.34
C GLU A 108 16.00 10.46 -1.75
N PHE A 109 14.80 11.05 -1.65
CA PHE A 109 13.55 10.35 -1.96
C PHE A 109 13.51 9.75 -3.38
N ALA A 110 14.05 10.46 -4.38
CA ALA A 110 14.07 9.98 -5.75
C ALA A 110 14.92 8.70 -5.91
N GLU A 111 16.09 8.67 -5.28
CA GLU A 111 16.97 7.49 -5.28
C GLU A 111 16.36 6.34 -4.49
N ALA A 112 15.74 6.64 -3.33
CA ALA A 112 15.03 5.66 -2.53
C ALA A 112 13.87 5.00 -3.30
N PHE A 113 13.16 5.78 -4.12
CA PHE A 113 12.08 5.26 -4.97
C PHE A 113 12.63 4.31 -6.04
N ASP A 114 13.70 4.69 -6.74
CA ASP A 114 14.30 3.87 -7.79
C ASP A 114 14.87 2.55 -7.22
N LEU A 115 15.63 2.62 -6.12
CA LEU A 115 16.19 1.46 -5.44
C LEU A 115 15.12 0.56 -4.79
N GLY A 116 14.05 1.17 -4.27
CA GLY A 116 12.92 0.45 -3.68
C GLY A 116 12.03 -0.24 -4.72
N ALA A 117 11.91 0.31 -5.93
CA ALA A 117 11.14 -0.27 -7.02
C ALA A 117 11.87 -1.41 -7.74
N GLU A 118 13.21 -1.40 -7.73
CA GLU A 118 14.04 -2.37 -8.44
C GLU A 118 13.71 -3.85 -8.12
N PRO A 119 13.54 -4.28 -6.84
CA PRO A 119 13.19 -5.67 -6.53
C PRO A 119 11.83 -6.09 -7.10
N ILE A 120 10.87 -5.16 -7.16
CA ILE A 120 9.53 -5.42 -7.72
C ILE A 120 9.62 -5.61 -9.24
N HIS A 121 10.44 -4.82 -9.93
CA HIS A 121 10.68 -4.99 -11.38
C HIS A 121 11.43 -6.27 -11.73
N ARG A 122 12.29 -6.77 -10.82
CA ARG A 122 13.04 -8.01 -11.04
C ARG A 122 12.24 -9.29 -10.78
N PHE A 123 11.08 -9.20 -10.14
CA PHE A 123 10.20 -10.34 -9.82
C PHE A 123 9.29 -10.74 -10.99
#